data_AF-A0A811QEN1-F1
#
_entry.id   AF-A0A811QEN1-F1
#
_cell.length_a   1.000
_cell.length_b   1.000
_cell.length_c   1.000
_cell.angle_alpha   90.00
_cell.angle_beta   90.00
_cell.angle_gamma   90.00
#
_symmetry.space_group_name_H-M   'P 1'
#
loop_
_entity.id
_entity.type
_entity.pdbx_description
1 polymer ?
#
loop_
_entity_poly.entity_id
_entity_poly.type
_entity_poly.pdbx_seq_one_letter_code
_entity_poly.pdbx_strand_id
1 'polypeptide(L)'
;MPATVSVSSVELDSNSCSSRRGFRINVSTERSRPGLVVSVLEALEDLGLDVLDADVSCADDTAFRFQALGGSGQQGKQQQHQGGSVDEQMVQQAVLQAISKCMDDDDE
;
A
#
# COMPACT_ATOMS: atom_id res chain seq x y z
N MET A 1 13.92 8.29 -11.26
CA MET A 1 14.38 6.88 -11.41
C MET A 1 13.13 6.00 -11.27
N PRO A 2 12.87 4.98 -12.12
CA PRO A 2 11.57 4.34 -12.11
C PRO A 2 11.45 3.25 -11.03
N ALA A 3 10.90 3.61 -9.87
CA ALA A 3 10.25 2.63 -9.03
C ALA A 3 8.94 2.17 -9.69
N THR A 4 8.71 0.86 -9.77
CA THR A 4 7.46 0.31 -10.31
C THR A 4 6.58 -0.14 -9.16
N VAL A 5 5.34 0.37 -9.12
CA VAL A 5 4.34 0.03 -8.10
C VAL A 5 3.12 -0.57 -8.78
N SER A 6 2.77 -1.79 -8.39
CA SER A 6 1.56 -2.49 -8.84
C SER A 6 0.64 -2.74 -7.65
N VAL A 7 -0.60 -2.30 -7.75
CA VAL A 7 -1.63 -2.54 -6.73
C VAL A 7 -2.71 -3.43 -7.32
N SER A 8 -3.12 -4.44 -6.58
CA SER A 8 -4.23 -5.32 -6.98
C SER A 8 -5.11 -5.57 -5.78
N SER A 9 -6.42 -5.44 -5.98
CA SER A 9 -7.40 -5.75 -4.95
C SER A 9 -7.46 -7.25 -4.70
N VAL A 10 -7.54 -7.66 -3.44
CA VAL A 10 -7.70 -9.05 -3.03
C VAL A 10 -8.96 -9.20 -2.20
N GLU A 11 -9.77 -10.21 -2.53
CA GLU A 11 -10.90 -10.61 -1.70
C GLU A 11 -10.39 -11.57 -0.62
N LEU A 12 -10.66 -11.25 0.64
CA LEU A 12 -10.31 -12.13 1.74
C LEU A 12 -11.54 -12.96 2.09
N ASP A 13 -11.44 -14.26 1.79
CA ASP A 13 -12.47 -15.26 2.08
C ASP A 13 -12.60 -15.43 3.60
N SER A 14 -13.40 -14.57 4.23
CA SER A 14 -13.88 -14.76 5.60
C SER A 14 -15.22 -15.47 5.51
N ASN A 15 -15.30 -16.66 6.12
CA ASN A 15 -16.41 -17.63 6.06
C ASN A 15 -17.77 -17.14 6.64
N SER A 16 -18.15 -15.86 6.49
CA SER A 16 -19.50 -15.35 6.76
C SER A 16 -19.69 -13.92 6.23
N CYS A 17 -20.40 -13.76 5.11
CA CYS A 17 -21.17 -12.56 4.69
C CYS A 17 -20.50 -11.16 4.72
N SER A 18 -19.19 -11.05 4.95
CA SER A 18 -18.45 -9.79 5.03
C SER A 18 -17.18 -9.92 4.19
N SER A 19 -17.28 -9.78 2.88
CA SER A 19 -16.12 -9.73 1.99
C SER A 19 -15.25 -8.54 2.41
N ARG A 20 -14.16 -8.82 3.13
CA ARG A 20 -13.21 -7.78 3.54
C ARG A 20 -12.28 -7.55 2.35
N ARG A 21 -12.30 -6.33 1.81
CA ARG A 21 -11.46 -5.97 0.65
C ARG A 21 -10.06 -5.63 1.14
N GLY A 22 -9.06 -6.30 0.59
CA GLY A 22 -7.65 -6.02 0.82
C GLY A 22 -6.97 -5.48 -0.44
N PHE A 23 -5.74 -5.02 -0.27
CA PHE A 23 -4.85 -4.57 -1.31
C PHE A 23 -3.54 -5.34 -1.24
N ARG A 24 -3.15 -5.92 -2.36
CA ARG A 24 -1.80 -6.44 -2.56
C ARG A 24 -1.00 -5.40 -3.31
N ILE A 25 0.07 -4.93 -2.69
CA ILE A 25 0.95 -3.89 -3.20
C ILE A 25 2.30 -4.54 -3.50
N ASN A 26 2.76 -4.43 -4.74
CA ASN A 26 4.07 -4.91 -5.16
C ASN A 26 4.91 -3.72 -5.58
N VAL A 27 6.04 -3.52 -4.93
CA VAL A 27 6.98 -2.45 -5.21
C VAL A 27 8.27 -3.08 -5.69
N SER A 28 8.78 -2.63 -6.83
CA SER A 28 10.12 -3.00 -7.30
C SER A 28 10.91 -1.75 -7.59
N THR A 29 12.10 -1.65 -6.99
CA THR A 29 13.02 -0.54 -7.16
C THR A 29 14.40 -1.06 -7.57
N GLU A 30 15.04 -0.39 -8.53
CA GLU A 30 16.41 -0.67 -8.98
C GLU A 30 17.46 -0.36 -7.89
N ARG A 31 17.13 0.51 -6.93
CA ARG A 31 17.99 0.81 -5.77
C ARG A 31 17.21 0.73 -4.46
N SER A 32 17.77 0.00 -3.52
CA SER A 32 17.29 -0.10 -2.14
C SER A 32 17.91 1.01 -1.31
N ARG A 33 17.08 1.73 -0.56
CA ARG A 33 17.55 2.63 0.50
C ARG A 33 17.06 2.15 1.85
N PRO A 34 17.88 2.27 2.91
CA PRO A 34 17.41 2.10 4.27
C PRO A 34 16.28 3.11 4.53
N GLY A 35 15.16 2.65 5.08
CA GLY A 35 13.99 3.49 5.34
C GLY A 35 12.90 3.45 4.26
N LEU A 36 13.15 2.90 3.07
CA LEU A 36 12.12 2.82 2.01
C LEU A 36 10.86 2.06 2.47
N VAL A 37 11.07 0.92 3.13
CA VAL A 37 9.98 0.13 3.71
C VAL A 37 9.21 0.93 4.75
N VAL A 38 9.91 1.71 5.59
CA VAL A 38 9.28 2.53 6.63
C VAL A 38 8.43 3.62 5.99
N SER A 39 8.96 4.36 5.01
CA SER A 39 8.21 5.41 4.29
C SER A 39 6.96 4.86 3.60
N VAL A 40 7.04 3.65 3.02
CA VAL A 40 5.88 2.99 2.41
C VAL A 40 4.84 2.60 3.46
N LEU A 41 5.26 2.04 4.60
CA LEU A 41 4.36 1.68 5.69
C LEU A 41 3.66 2.91 6.29
N GLU A 42 4.39 4.01 6.49
CA GLU A 42 3.83 5.29 6.95
C GLU A 42 2.75 5.80 5.98
N ALA A 43 2.99 5.72 4.67
CA ALA A 43 2.00 6.13 3.68
C ALA A 43 0.75 5.23 3.66
N LEU A 44 0.89 3.94 3.99
CA LEU A 44 -0.25 3.03 4.11
C LEU A 44 -1.06 3.32 5.39
N GLU A 45 -0.39 3.64 6.49
CA GLU A 45 -1.03 4.05 7.74
C GLU A 45 -1.79 5.38 7.59
N ASP A 46 -1.23 6.35 6.86
CA ASP A 46 -1.89 7.63 6.56
C ASP A 46 -3.18 7.45 5.75
N LEU A 47 -3.22 6.43 4.89
CA LEU A 47 -4.42 6.01 4.17
C LEU A 47 -5.42 5.20 5.02
N GLY A 48 -5.09 4.87 6.27
CA GLY A 48 -5.94 4.05 7.13
C GLY A 48 -5.97 2.57 6.72
N LEU A 49 -4.87 2.06 6.16
CA LEU A 49 -4.73 0.66 5.77
C LEU A 49 -3.93 -0.13 6.80
N ASP A 50 -4.49 -1.24 7.28
CA ASP A 50 -3.78 -2.15 8.19
C ASP A 50 -2.93 -3.14 7.39
N VAL A 51 -1.61 -3.15 7.59
CA VAL A 51 -0.70 -4.10 6.93
C VAL A 51 -0.77 -5.47 7.63
N LEU A 52 -1.18 -6.53 6.92
CA LEU A 52 -1.22 -7.89 7.47
C LEU A 52 0.10 -8.60 7.35
N ASP A 53 0.68 -8.50 6.16
CA ASP A 53 1.83 -9.29 5.75
C ASP A 53 2.71 -8.42 4.87
N ALA A 54 4.01 -8.47 5.12
CA ALA A 54 5.00 -7.75 4.34
C ALA A 54 6.16 -8.70 4.07
N ASP A 55 6.35 -9.01 2.79
CA ASP A 55 7.44 -9.83 2.31
C ASP A 55 8.48 -8.92 1.67
N VAL A 56 9.69 -8.95 2.24
CA VAL A 56 10.76 -8.01 1.89
C VAL A 56 11.93 -8.81 1.34
N SER A 57 12.13 -8.80 0.01
CA SER A 57 13.30 -9.41 -0.62
C SER A 57 14.39 -8.38 -0.89
N CYS A 58 15.57 -8.59 -0.30
CA CYS A 58 16.76 -7.80 -0.57
C CYS A 58 17.69 -8.41 -1.65
N ALA A 59 17.28 -9.51 -2.30
CA ALA A 59 18.05 -10.09 -3.41
C ALA A 59 17.98 -9.17 -4.65
N ASP A 60 19.09 -9.09 -5.39
CA ASP A 60 19.39 -8.20 -6.52
C ASP A 60 18.17 -7.52 -7.17
N ASP A 61 18.17 -6.18 -7.16
CA ASP A 61 17.06 -5.30 -7.58
C ASP A 61 15.81 -5.41 -6.70
N THR A 62 15.86 -4.73 -5.56
CA THR A 62 14.96 -4.96 -4.44
C THR A 62 13.48 -4.78 -4.77
N ALA A 63 12.82 -5.92 -4.90
CA ALA A 63 11.38 -6.06 -4.92
C ALA A 63 10.87 -6.33 -3.51
N PHE A 64 9.99 -5.47 -3.02
CA PHE A 64 9.28 -5.64 -1.76
C PHE A 64 7.79 -5.75 -2.04
N ARG A 65 7.13 -6.70 -1.38
CA ARG A 65 5.71 -6.95 -1.52
C ARG A 65 5.03 -6.70 -0.19
N PHE A 66 4.02 -5.84 -0.20
CA PHE A 66 3.16 -5.57 0.93
C PHE A 66 1.76 -6.11 0.67
N GLN A 67 1.14 -6.67 1.70
CA GLN A 67 -0.28 -6.98 1.71
C GLN A 67 -0.93 -6.15 2.81
N ALA A 68 -1.69 -5.15 2.39
CA ALA A 68 -2.38 -4.22 3.25
C ALA A 68 -3.89 -4.41 3.14
N LEU A 69 -4.62 -4.03 4.17
CA LEU A 69 -6.05 -4.16 4.25
C LEU A 69 -6.71 -2.80 4.14
N GLY A 70 -7.63 -2.69 3.19
CA GLY A 70 -8.61 -1.61 3.12
C GLY A 70 -9.50 -1.60 4.36
N GLY A 71 -9.26 -0.66 5.26
CA GLY A 71 -10.18 -0.32 6.33
C GLY A 71 -11.48 0.26 5.77
N SER A 72 -12.39 -0.61 5.34
CA SER A 72 -13.81 -0.29 5.22
C SER A 72 -14.59 -1.60 5.24
N GLY A 73 -14.79 -2.12 6.46
CA GLY A 73 -15.98 -2.90 6.72
C GLY A 73 -17.20 -2.00 6.50
N GLN A 74 -17.74 -1.97 5.27
CA GLN A 74 -19.10 -1.50 5.08
C GLN A 74 -20.04 -2.55 5.67
N GLN A 75 -20.29 -2.48 6.98
CA GLN A 75 -21.60 -2.87 7.48
C GLN A 75 -22.11 -1.78 8.40
N GLY A 76 -23.00 -0.96 7.83
CA GLY A 76 -23.94 -0.15 8.59
C GLY A 76 -23.70 1.36 8.48
N LYS A 77 -23.89 1.94 7.29
CA LYS A 77 -24.78 3.10 7.09
C LYS A 77 -24.81 3.53 5.63
N GLN A 78 -26.03 3.51 5.10
CA GLN A 78 -26.43 4.32 3.96
C GLN A 78 -26.04 5.78 4.25
N GLN A 79 -25.08 6.34 3.53
CA GLN A 79 -25.07 7.78 3.32
C GLN A 79 -24.30 8.09 2.04
N GLN A 80 -25.05 8.49 1.02
CA GLN A 80 -24.58 9.42 0.01
C GLN A 80 -24.02 10.65 0.73
N HIS A 81 -22.70 10.80 0.78
CA HIS A 81 -22.01 12.08 0.84
C HIS A 81 -20.53 11.85 0.51
N GLN A 82 -19.99 12.77 -0.28
CA GLN A 82 -18.61 12.83 -0.75
C GLN A 82 -17.59 12.47 0.37
N GLY A 83 -16.74 11.47 0.15
CA GLY A 83 -15.65 11.12 1.07
C GLY A 83 -15.03 9.77 0.71
N GLY A 84 -13.92 9.81 -0.03
CA GLY A 84 -13.38 8.70 -0.84
C GLY A 84 -13.11 7.41 -0.09
N SER A 85 -13.66 6.31 -0.59
CA SER A 85 -13.10 4.99 -0.33
C SER A 85 -11.66 4.96 -0.82
N VAL A 86 -10.76 4.37 -0.03
CA VAL A 86 -9.38 4.17 -0.50
C VAL A 86 -9.43 3.21 -1.68
N ASP A 87 -9.10 3.72 -2.87
CA ASP A 87 -9.05 2.96 -4.12
C ASP A 87 -7.60 2.58 -4.47
N GLU A 88 -7.44 1.60 -5.37
CA GLU A 88 -6.14 1.09 -5.81
C GLU A 88 -5.20 2.19 -6.29
N GLN A 89 -5.75 3.20 -6.98
CA GLN A 89 -5.00 4.36 -7.47
C GLN A 89 -4.50 5.26 -6.33
N MET A 90 -5.29 5.42 -5.27
CA MET A 90 -4.91 6.22 -4.10
C MET A 90 -3.75 5.55 -3.37
N VAL A 91 -3.82 4.23 -3.20
CA VAL A 91 -2.73 3.41 -2.65
C VAL A 91 -1.48 3.50 -3.52
N GLN A 92 -1.63 3.33 -4.84
CA GLN A 92 -0.50 3.40 -5.77
C GLN A 92 0.21 4.74 -5.70
N GLN A 93 -0.54 5.85 -5.69
CA GLN A 93 0.03 7.19 -5.61
C GLN A 93 0.72 7.47 -4.27
N ALA A 94 0.11 7.07 -3.14
CA ALA A 94 0.73 7.25 -1.83
C ALA A 94 2.06 6.51 -1.72
N VAL A 95 2.10 5.26 -2.22
CA VAL A 95 3.31 4.44 -2.25
C VAL A 95 4.37 5.05 -3.19
N LEU A 96 3.98 5.51 -4.37
CA LEU A 96 4.90 6.19 -5.29
C LEU A 96 5.49 7.48 -4.69
N GLN A 97 4.67 8.28 -4.01
CA GLN A 97 5.14 9.49 -3.33
C GLN A 97 6.10 9.17 -2.19
N ALA A 98 5.81 8.15 -1.38
CA ALA A 98 6.70 7.70 -0.31
C ALA A 98 8.05 7.23 -0.86
N ILE A 99 8.04 6.49 -1.97
CA ILE A 99 9.26 6.04 -2.64
C ILE A 99 10.06 7.23 -3.19
N SER A 100 9.40 8.17 -3.89
CA SER A 100 10.06 9.37 -4.40
C SER A 100 10.70 10.15 -3.26
N LYS A 101 9.93 10.49 -2.23
CA LYS A 101 10.41 11.24 -1.07
C LYS A 101 11.64 10.58 -0.42
N CYS A 102 11.61 9.26 -0.24
CA CYS A 102 12.75 8.51 0.33
C CYS A 102 14.00 8.51 -0.58
N MET A 103 13.81 8.62 -1.90
CA MET A 103 14.90 8.70 -2.88
C MET A 103 15.42 10.13 -3.08
N ASP A 104 14.57 11.14 -2.87
CA ASP A 104 14.90 12.57 -3.02
C ASP A 104 15.62 13.14 -1.77
N ASP A 105 15.54 12.47 -0.61
CA ASP A 105 16.21 12.83 0.66
C ASP A 105 17.76 12.62 0.64
N ASP A 106 18.40 12.57 -0.54
CA ASP A 106 19.87 12.52 -0.73
C ASP A 106 20.54 13.91 -0.71
N ASP A 107 19.77 15.01 -0.61
CA ASP A 107 20.28 16.38 -0.56
C ASP A 107 20.26 16.96 0.88
N GLU A 108 21.18 16.50 1.75
CA GLU A 108 21.80 17.33 2.82
C GLU A 108 23.20 16.81 3.22
#